data_AF-A0A0D0BNQ6-F1
#
_entry.id   AF-A0A0D0BNQ6-F1
#
_cell.length_a   1.000
_cell.length_b   1.000
_cell.length_c   1.000
_cell.angle_alpha   90.00
_cell.angle_beta   90.00
_cell.angle_gamma   90.00
#
_symmetry.space_group_name_H-M   'P 1'
#
loop_
_entity.id
_entity.type
_entity.pdbx_description
1 polymer ?
#
loop_
_entity_poly.entity_id
_entity_poly.type
_entity_poly.pdbx_seq_one_letter_code
_entity_poly.pdbx_strand_id
1 'polypeptide(L)'
;MDVEIERRRATLGDVLLFDILLNLGGIRDTDILYPPHDVIGLERLLDAISTSKYDSLKKDCLIYFLLKWHRDGRERRFGKDRSIPPQFTQLAEAYWCLDAAINVPTAIALLSDARLNQDYSSKILQAISTAPDIEPYPLILKYVRTAKPLLTEPEDLDLYLVALAHRNLFEAWQFQRSFSEDDPMRSRLFKKMLECKTQSNSVDASPHYSTYTIRKVDTRLLRQFLFSVSE
;
A
#
# COMPACT_ATOMS: atom_id res chain seq x y z
N MET A 1 -0.58 -15.69 17.22
CA MET A 1 -0.94 -15.48 15.81
C MET A 1 -1.95 -14.36 15.75
N ASP A 2 -3.07 -14.52 16.45
CA ASP A 2 -4.20 -13.60 16.43
C ASP A 2 -3.83 -12.17 16.86
N VAL A 3 -3.17 -12.00 18.01
CA VAL A 3 -2.73 -10.67 18.48
C VAL A 3 -1.93 -9.88 17.42
N GLU A 4 -1.13 -10.56 16.60
CA GLU A 4 -0.37 -9.90 15.54
C GLU A 4 -1.26 -9.52 14.36
N ILE A 5 -2.23 -10.38 13.99
CA ILE A 5 -3.20 -10.11 12.92
C ILE A 5 -4.03 -8.86 13.28
N GLU A 6 -4.46 -8.74 14.53
CA GLU A 6 -5.35 -7.65 14.98
C GLU A 6 -4.59 -6.35 15.04
N ARG A 7 -3.36 -6.38 15.54
CA ARG A 7 -2.45 -5.23 15.54
C ARG A 7 -2.21 -4.73 14.11
N ARG A 8 -1.98 -5.66 13.17
CA ARG A 8 -1.80 -5.32 11.75
C ARG A 8 -3.09 -4.77 11.15
N ARG A 9 -4.25 -5.36 11.45
CA ARG A 9 -5.56 -4.88 11.00
C ARG A 9 -5.81 -3.43 11.43
N ALA A 10 -5.59 -3.12 12.70
CA ALA A 10 -5.71 -1.75 13.22
C ALA A 10 -4.78 -0.76 12.51
N THR A 11 -3.55 -1.20 12.16
CA THR A 11 -2.59 -0.38 11.42
C THR A 11 -3.03 -0.14 9.96
N LEU A 12 -3.75 -1.09 9.37
CA LEU A 12 -4.21 -1.07 7.98
C LEU A 12 -5.63 -0.50 7.83
N GLY A 13 -6.06 0.34 8.76
CA GLY A 13 -7.39 0.99 8.71
C GLY A 13 -8.52 -0.03 8.86
N ASP A 14 -8.37 -0.92 9.84
CA ASP A 14 -9.33 -1.94 10.26
C ASP A 14 -9.70 -3.00 9.21
N VAL A 15 -8.97 -3.05 8.09
CA VAL A 15 -9.22 -3.99 7.00
C VAL A 15 -7.91 -4.50 6.41
N LEU A 16 -7.72 -5.82 6.45
CA LEU A 16 -6.62 -6.53 5.80
C LEU A 16 -6.95 -6.87 4.34
N LEU A 17 -5.94 -7.19 3.53
CA LEU A 17 -6.16 -7.75 2.19
C LEU A 17 -6.94 -9.06 2.28
N PHE A 18 -6.64 -9.91 3.26
CA PHE A 18 -7.38 -11.15 3.46
C PHE A 18 -8.87 -10.91 3.74
N ASP A 19 -9.22 -9.88 4.52
CA ASP A 19 -10.62 -9.51 4.78
C ASP A 19 -11.35 -9.14 3.48
N ILE A 20 -10.68 -8.38 2.60
CA ILE A 20 -11.20 -8.04 1.26
C ILE A 20 -11.45 -9.31 0.44
N LEU A 21 -10.50 -10.26 0.45
CA LEU A 21 -10.63 -11.52 -0.30
C LEU A 21 -11.79 -12.38 0.22
N LEU A 22 -11.99 -12.46 1.54
CA LEU A 22 -13.11 -13.18 2.15
C LEU A 22 -14.45 -12.55 1.74
N ASN A 23 -14.56 -11.22 1.85
CA ASN A 23 -15.79 -10.49 1.52
C ASN A 23 -16.18 -10.65 0.05
N LEU A 24 -15.21 -10.61 -0.88
CA LEU A 24 -15.44 -10.88 -2.30
C LEU A 24 -15.93 -12.31 -2.58
N GLY A 25 -15.57 -13.27 -1.73
CA GLY A 25 -16.12 -14.64 -1.74
C GLY A 25 -17.55 -14.74 -1.24
N GLY A 26 -18.12 -13.64 -0.74
CA GLY A 26 -19.42 -13.59 -0.10
C GLY A 26 -19.41 -14.01 1.37
N ILE A 27 -18.23 -14.12 1.99
CA ILE A 27 -18.09 -14.42 3.41
C ILE A 27 -18.24 -13.08 4.17
N ARG A 28 -19.29 -12.98 4.98
CA ARG A 28 -19.60 -11.77 5.77
C ARG A 28 -18.93 -11.84 7.13
N ASP A 29 -18.94 -10.72 7.85
CA ASP A 29 -18.45 -10.62 9.24
C ASP A 29 -17.01 -11.12 9.38
N THR A 30 -16.15 -10.70 8.43
CA THR A 30 -14.77 -11.19 8.27
C THR A 30 -13.90 -10.84 9.47
N ASP A 31 -14.18 -9.73 10.13
CA ASP A 31 -13.53 -9.28 11.36
C ASP A 31 -13.81 -10.19 12.57
N ILE A 32 -14.96 -10.88 12.57
CA ILE A 32 -15.35 -11.85 13.60
C ILE A 32 -14.82 -13.25 13.28
N LEU A 33 -14.82 -13.62 12.00
CA LEU A 33 -14.38 -14.95 11.55
C LEU A 33 -12.86 -15.11 11.48
N TYR A 34 -12.14 -14.01 11.25
CA TYR A 34 -10.70 -14.00 11.10
C TYR A 34 -10.07 -12.91 11.98
N PRO A 35 -9.01 -13.24 12.74
CA PRO A 35 -8.42 -14.56 12.86
C PRO A 35 -9.22 -15.51 13.76
N PRO A 36 -9.09 -16.83 13.54
CA PRO A 36 -9.71 -17.81 14.43
C PRO A 36 -8.92 -17.92 15.75
N HIS A 37 -9.61 -17.74 16.88
CA HIS A 37 -9.01 -17.80 18.23
C HIS A 37 -8.89 -19.20 18.82
N ASP A 38 -9.64 -20.15 18.27
CA ASP A 38 -9.69 -21.53 18.72
C ASP A 38 -9.96 -22.47 17.54
N VAL A 39 -9.93 -23.78 17.82
CA VAL A 39 -10.16 -24.81 16.80
C VAL A 39 -11.57 -24.68 16.20
N ILE A 40 -12.57 -24.34 17.03
CA ILE A 40 -13.96 -24.19 16.59
C ILE A 40 -14.10 -22.98 15.64
N GLY A 41 -13.44 -21.87 15.95
CA GLY A 41 -13.38 -20.69 15.09
C GLY A 41 -12.70 -21.00 13.76
N LEU A 42 -11.63 -21.79 13.77
CA LEU A 42 -10.97 -22.23 12.55
C LEU A 42 -11.89 -23.13 11.71
N GLU A 43 -12.59 -24.08 12.32
CA GLU A 43 -13.58 -24.92 11.63
C GLU A 43 -14.69 -24.07 10.99
N ARG A 44 -15.21 -23.07 11.71
CA ARG A 44 -16.21 -22.12 11.18
C ARG A 44 -15.67 -21.33 9.99
N LEU A 45 -14.44 -20.82 10.08
CA LEU A 45 -13.81 -20.09 8.97
C LEU A 45 -13.61 -21.00 7.74
N LEU A 46 -13.15 -22.24 7.94
CA LEU A 46 -12.98 -23.20 6.87
C LEU A 46 -14.33 -23.61 6.23
N ASP A 47 -15.38 -23.78 7.05
CA ASP A 47 -16.73 -24.04 6.56
C ASP A 47 -17.28 -22.87 5.74
N ALA A 48 -17.10 -21.64 6.22
CA ALA A 48 -17.45 -20.41 5.49
C ALA A 48 -16.70 -20.30 4.16
N ILE A 49 -15.41 -20.64 4.12
CA ILE A 49 -14.64 -20.70 2.87
C ILE A 49 -15.20 -21.79 1.95
N SER A 50 -15.53 -22.96 2.48
CA SER A 50 -16.03 -24.10 1.68
C SER A 50 -17.38 -23.81 1.03
N THR A 51 -18.25 -23.08 1.73
CA THR A 51 -19.61 -22.71 1.29
C THR A 51 -19.66 -21.38 0.53
N SER A 52 -18.53 -20.67 0.41
CA SER A 52 -18.42 -19.40 -0.31
C SER A 52 -18.73 -19.52 -1.81
N LYS A 53 -18.95 -18.37 -2.45
CA LYS A 53 -19.27 -18.24 -3.89
C LYS A 53 -18.08 -18.56 -4.81
N TYR A 54 -16.90 -18.72 -4.24
CA TYR A 54 -15.69 -18.99 -5.01
C TYR A 54 -15.68 -20.39 -5.64
N ASP A 55 -14.97 -20.51 -6.75
CA ASP A 55 -14.57 -21.81 -7.30
C ASP A 55 -13.58 -22.52 -6.37
N SER A 56 -13.34 -23.81 -6.63
CA SER A 56 -12.43 -24.63 -5.81
C SER A 56 -11.03 -24.04 -5.73
N LEU A 57 -10.52 -23.49 -6.83
CA LEU A 57 -9.18 -22.93 -6.88
C LEU A 57 -9.04 -21.72 -5.94
N LYS A 58 -9.96 -20.76 -5.99
CA LYS A 58 -9.93 -19.59 -5.11
C LYS A 58 -10.12 -19.98 -3.64
N LYS A 59 -10.95 -20.99 -3.33
CA LYS A 59 -11.07 -21.56 -1.98
C LYS A 59 -9.74 -22.15 -1.50
N ASP A 60 -9.06 -22.93 -2.35
CA ASP A 60 -7.74 -23.46 -2.05
C ASP A 60 -6.69 -22.34 -1.85
N CYS A 61 -6.78 -21.24 -2.58
CA CYS A 61 -5.90 -20.07 -2.36
C CYS A 61 -6.09 -19.43 -0.97
N LEU A 62 -7.33 -19.32 -0.49
CA LEU A 62 -7.62 -18.80 0.84
C LEU A 62 -7.05 -19.73 1.93
N ILE A 63 -7.18 -21.04 1.77
CA ILE A 63 -6.60 -22.01 2.70
C ILE A 63 -5.07 -21.95 2.65
N TYR A 64 -4.47 -21.87 1.45
CA TYR A 64 -3.04 -21.68 1.28
C TYR A 64 -2.54 -20.44 2.03
N PHE A 65 -3.27 -19.32 1.94
CA PHE A 65 -2.98 -18.09 2.68
C PHE A 65 -3.03 -18.31 4.20
N LEU A 66 -4.06 -18.99 4.73
CA LEU A 66 -4.16 -19.28 6.16
C LEU A 66 -2.97 -20.11 6.65
N LEU A 67 -2.56 -21.12 5.87
CA LEU A 67 -1.44 -21.99 6.20
C LEU A 67 -0.12 -21.23 6.31
N LYS A 68 0.03 -20.09 5.62
CA LYS A 68 1.24 -19.26 5.65
C LYS A 68 1.55 -18.69 7.04
N TRP A 69 0.53 -18.47 7.86
CA TRP A 69 0.72 -17.96 9.22
C TRP A 69 1.51 -18.91 10.13
N HIS A 70 1.55 -20.21 9.82
CA HIS A 70 2.38 -21.18 10.55
C HIS A 70 3.88 -21.06 10.26
N ARG A 71 4.26 -20.52 9.08
CA ARG A 71 5.66 -20.31 8.66
C ARG A 71 6.55 -21.56 8.71
N ASP A 72 5.97 -22.75 8.58
CA ASP A 72 6.69 -24.03 8.64
C ASP A 72 6.77 -24.76 7.28
N GLY A 73 6.23 -24.15 6.22
CA GLY A 73 6.30 -24.70 4.86
C GLY A 73 5.15 -25.63 4.49
N ARG A 74 4.18 -25.87 5.38
CA ARG A 74 3.01 -26.73 5.10
C ARG A 74 2.16 -26.22 3.93
N GLU A 75 2.15 -24.90 3.71
CA GLU A 75 1.45 -24.27 2.60
C GLU A 75 1.97 -24.78 1.24
N ARG A 76 3.28 -25.02 1.12
CA ARG A 76 3.90 -25.47 -0.14
C ARG A 76 3.47 -26.89 -0.50
N ARG A 77 3.33 -27.76 0.50
CA ARG A 77 2.81 -29.11 0.29
C ARG A 77 1.34 -29.04 -0.12
N PHE A 78 0.53 -28.27 0.61
CA PHE A 78 -0.89 -28.08 0.28
C PHE A 78 -1.09 -27.56 -1.15
N GLY A 79 -0.33 -26.53 -1.57
CA GLY A 79 -0.41 -25.99 -2.92
C GLY A 79 -0.08 -27.00 -4.02
N LYS A 80 0.88 -27.90 -3.78
CA LYS A 80 1.21 -29.00 -4.70
C LYS A 80 0.10 -30.05 -4.74
N ASP A 81 -0.38 -30.48 -3.57
CA ASP A 81 -1.41 -31.52 -3.46
C ASP A 81 -2.74 -31.07 -4.08
N ARG A 82 -3.06 -29.77 -3.98
CA ARG A 82 -4.23 -29.14 -4.63
C ARG A 82 -3.98 -28.67 -6.07
N SER A 83 -2.77 -28.85 -6.60
CA SER A 83 -2.38 -28.37 -7.94
C SER A 83 -2.69 -26.89 -8.18
N ILE A 84 -2.49 -26.04 -7.16
CA ILE A 84 -2.69 -24.60 -7.27
C ILE A 84 -1.63 -24.04 -8.24
N PRO A 85 -2.02 -23.37 -9.34
CA PRO A 85 -1.04 -22.85 -10.28
C PRO A 85 -0.14 -21.78 -9.63
N PRO A 86 1.14 -21.68 -10.05
CA PRO A 86 2.11 -20.81 -9.40
C PRO A 86 1.67 -19.35 -9.27
N GLN A 87 1.00 -18.79 -10.29
CA GLN A 87 0.55 -17.39 -10.24
C GLN A 87 -0.43 -17.12 -9.09
N PHE A 88 -1.27 -18.09 -8.70
CA PHE A 88 -2.19 -17.95 -7.59
C PHE A 88 -1.49 -18.07 -6.24
N THR A 89 -0.56 -19.02 -6.12
CA THR A 89 0.28 -19.12 -4.90
C THR A 89 1.14 -17.88 -4.69
N GLN A 90 1.67 -17.28 -5.77
CA GLN A 90 2.47 -16.05 -5.72
C GLN A 90 1.62 -14.85 -5.32
N LEU A 91 0.40 -14.73 -5.84
CA LEU A 91 -0.51 -13.67 -5.44
C LEU A 91 -0.90 -13.79 -3.96
N ALA A 92 -1.23 -15.01 -3.51
CA ALA A 92 -1.53 -15.27 -2.10
C ALA A 92 -0.31 -14.98 -1.19
N GLU A 93 0.89 -15.37 -1.60
CA GLU A 93 2.14 -15.07 -0.88
C GLU A 93 2.36 -13.56 -0.77
N ALA A 94 2.17 -12.81 -1.87
CA ALA A 94 2.33 -11.37 -1.87
C ALA A 94 1.36 -10.67 -0.90
N TYR A 95 0.08 -11.03 -0.95
CA TYR A 95 -0.92 -10.48 -0.03
C TYR A 95 -0.63 -10.85 1.42
N TRP A 96 -0.20 -12.09 1.68
CA TRP A 96 0.18 -12.51 3.03
C TRP A 96 1.37 -11.71 3.56
N CYS A 97 2.40 -11.52 2.74
CA CYS A 97 3.56 -10.69 3.09
C CYS A 97 3.18 -9.25 3.45
N LEU A 98 2.18 -8.68 2.77
CA LEU A 98 1.68 -7.33 3.04
C LEU A 98 0.87 -7.27 4.35
N ASP A 99 -0.08 -8.18 4.54
CA ASP A 99 -0.89 -8.24 5.77
C ASP A 99 -0.02 -8.51 7.00
N ALA A 100 0.88 -9.50 6.90
CA ALA A 100 1.79 -9.87 7.97
C ALA A 100 2.97 -8.90 8.15
N ALA A 101 3.15 -7.92 7.25
CA ALA A 101 4.30 -7.02 7.22
C ALA A 101 5.67 -7.74 7.20
N ILE A 102 5.74 -8.89 6.51
CA ILE A 102 6.96 -9.71 6.45
C ILE A 102 7.43 -9.83 5.02
N ASN A 103 8.70 -9.53 4.80
CA ASN A 103 9.32 -9.58 3.48
C ASN A 103 8.54 -8.74 2.44
N VAL A 104 8.05 -7.56 2.83
CA VAL A 104 7.34 -6.62 1.93
C VAL A 104 8.06 -6.38 0.60
N PRO A 105 9.40 -6.23 0.54
CA PRO A 105 10.11 -6.14 -0.75
C PRO A 105 9.87 -7.34 -1.69
N THR A 106 9.70 -8.54 -1.14
CA THR A 106 9.37 -9.75 -1.90
C THR A 106 7.93 -9.68 -2.42
N ALA A 107 6.98 -9.21 -1.60
CA ALA A 107 5.61 -8.98 -2.05
C ALA A 107 5.57 -8.05 -3.27
N ILE A 108 6.31 -6.94 -3.22
CA ILE A 108 6.36 -5.99 -4.35
C ILE A 108 7.06 -6.58 -5.57
N ALA A 109 8.06 -7.43 -5.38
CA ALA A 109 8.68 -8.15 -6.50
C ALA A 109 7.67 -9.11 -7.18
N LEU A 110 6.86 -9.84 -6.39
CA LEU A 110 5.81 -10.72 -6.91
C LEU A 110 4.72 -9.93 -7.63
N LEU A 111 4.22 -8.85 -7.02
CA LEU A 111 3.22 -7.95 -7.61
C LEU A 111 3.73 -7.18 -8.84
N SER A 112 5.04 -7.17 -9.10
CA SER A 112 5.57 -6.60 -10.34
C SER A 112 5.31 -7.47 -11.57
N ASP A 113 4.82 -8.70 -11.41
CA ASP A 113 4.42 -9.56 -12.52
C ASP A 113 3.07 -9.09 -13.09
N ALA A 114 3.09 -8.59 -14.34
CA ALA A 114 1.92 -8.06 -15.05
C ALA A 114 0.79 -9.10 -15.27
N ARG A 115 1.05 -10.39 -15.04
CA ARG A 115 0.03 -11.45 -15.14
C ARG A 115 -0.84 -11.57 -13.89
N LEU A 116 -0.44 -10.93 -12.79
CA LEU A 116 -1.22 -10.92 -11.56
C LEU A 116 -2.27 -9.80 -11.62
N ASN A 117 -3.49 -10.09 -11.17
CA ASN A 117 -4.54 -9.08 -11.05
C ASN A 117 -4.32 -8.25 -9.77
N GLN A 118 -4.38 -6.93 -9.86
CA GLN A 118 -3.90 -5.98 -8.83
C GLN A 118 -4.95 -4.94 -8.43
N ASP A 119 -6.18 -5.39 -8.19
CA ASP A 119 -7.34 -4.51 -7.95
C ASP A 119 -7.33 -3.75 -6.61
N TYR A 120 -6.31 -3.94 -5.75
CA TYR A 120 -6.27 -3.36 -4.39
C TYR A 120 -5.10 -2.38 -4.18
N SER A 121 -4.83 -1.55 -5.19
CA SER A 121 -3.69 -0.62 -5.20
C SER A 121 -3.61 0.26 -3.95
N SER A 122 -4.72 0.85 -3.49
CA SER A 122 -4.75 1.67 -2.28
C SER A 122 -4.35 0.90 -1.03
N LYS A 123 -4.88 -0.33 -0.89
CA LYS A 123 -4.55 -1.19 0.26
C LYS A 123 -3.10 -1.67 0.22
N ILE A 124 -2.58 -1.97 -0.98
CA ILE A 124 -1.16 -2.32 -1.18
C ILE A 124 -0.26 -1.14 -0.82
N LEU A 125 -0.58 0.07 -1.28
CA LEU A 125 0.18 1.29 -0.95
C LEU A 125 0.16 1.59 0.56
N GLN A 126 -1.00 1.43 1.21
CA GLN A 126 -1.13 1.54 2.66
C GLN A 126 -0.29 0.49 3.40
N ALA A 127 -0.27 -0.76 2.90
CA ALA A 127 0.54 -1.82 3.50
C ALA A 127 2.04 -1.56 3.38
N ILE A 128 2.50 -0.99 2.26
CA ILE A 128 3.89 -0.57 2.10
C ILE A 128 4.22 0.58 3.05
N SER A 129 3.36 1.61 3.13
CA SER A 129 3.64 2.82 3.91
C SER A 129 3.64 2.60 5.43
N THR A 130 2.97 1.55 5.90
CA THR A 130 2.84 1.19 7.32
C THR A 130 3.65 -0.06 7.71
N ALA A 131 4.52 -0.54 6.82
CA ALA A 131 5.41 -1.65 7.12
C ALA A 131 6.49 -1.19 8.11
N PRO A 132 6.71 -1.91 9.23
CA PRO A 132 7.79 -1.59 10.16
C PRO A 132 9.16 -1.91 9.53
N ASP A 133 10.19 -1.21 10.00
CA ASP A 133 11.60 -1.50 9.72
C ASP A 133 12.02 -1.48 8.24
N ILE A 134 11.23 -0.84 7.37
CA ILE A 134 11.46 -0.76 5.93
C ILE A 134 11.22 0.66 5.45
N GLU A 135 12.09 1.17 4.57
CA GLU A 135 11.83 2.44 3.89
C GLU A 135 10.71 2.28 2.84
N PRO A 136 9.57 2.97 2.98
CA PRO A 136 8.42 2.74 2.11
C PRO A 136 8.58 3.34 0.72
N TYR A 137 9.27 4.49 0.58
CA TYR A 137 9.29 5.25 -0.67
C TYR A 137 9.91 4.50 -1.86
N PRO A 138 11.06 3.81 -1.73
CA PRO A 138 11.60 3.03 -2.84
C PRO A 138 10.66 1.91 -3.30
N LEU A 139 9.93 1.30 -2.36
CA LEU A 139 8.97 0.22 -2.66
C LEU A 139 7.70 0.74 -3.32
N ILE A 140 7.17 1.88 -2.87
CA ILE A 140 6.05 2.58 -3.51
C ILE A 140 6.41 2.91 -4.97
N LEU A 141 7.58 3.52 -5.20
CA LEU A 141 8.03 3.84 -6.55
C LEU A 141 8.18 2.58 -7.41
N LYS A 142 8.75 1.50 -6.86
CA LYS A 142 8.89 0.22 -7.57
C LYS A 142 7.52 -0.31 -7.97
N TYR A 143 6.60 -0.43 -7.02
CA TYR A 143 5.24 -0.91 -7.25
C TYR A 143 4.53 -0.09 -8.33
N VAL A 144 4.44 1.24 -8.17
CA VAL A 144 3.70 2.10 -9.11
C VAL A 144 4.30 2.05 -10.53
N ARG A 145 5.63 1.97 -10.65
CA ARG A 145 6.32 1.93 -11.96
C ARG A 145 6.20 0.60 -12.67
N THR A 146 6.24 -0.52 -11.94
CA THR A 146 6.20 -1.87 -12.52
C THR A 146 4.78 -2.36 -12.74
N ALA A 147 3.93 -2.24 -11.73
CA ALA A 147 2.54 -2.69 -11.77
C ALA A 147 1.63 -1.72 -12.51
N LYS A 148 1.96 -0.42 -12.55
CA LYS A 148 1.14 0.65 -13.14
C LYS A 148 -0.33 0.58 -12.69
N PRO A 149 -0.59 0.52 -11.37
CA PRO A 149 -1.96 0.52 -10.87
C PRO A 149 -2.66 1.81 -11.27
N LEU A 150 -3.99 1.73 -11.41
CA LEU A 150 -4.80 2.93 -11.50
C LEU A 150 -4.83 3.62 -10.13
N LEU A 151 -4.33 4.86 -10.07
CA LEU A 151 -4.33 5.68 -8.85
C LEU A 151 -5.39 6.77 -9.00
N THR A 152 -6.52 6.62 -8.30
CA THR A 152 -7.63 7.58 -8.28
C THR A 152 -7.77 8.29 -6.93
N GLU A 153 -7.41 7.60 -5.85
CA GLU A 153 -7.60 8.13 -4.50
C GLU A 153 -6.59 9.24 -4.19
N PRO A 154 -7.02 10.40 -3.66
CA PRO A 154 -6.12 11.51 -3.34
C PRO A 154 -4.98 11.12 -2.40
N GLU A 155 -5.25 10.22 -1.45
CA GLU A 155 -4.27 9.72 -0.48
C GLU A 155 -3.17 8.88 -1.16
N ASP A 156 -3.53 8.07 -2.16
CA ASP A 156 -2.58 7.28 -2.93
C ASP A 156 -1.70 8.17 -3.82
N LEU A 157 -2.30 9.20 -4.41
CA LEU A 157 -1.59 10.21 -5.21
C LEU A 157 -0.62 11.02 -4.35
N ASP A 158 -1.03 11.39 -3.14
CA ASP A 158 -0.16 12.04 -2.15
C ASP A 158 1.02 11.14 -1.77
N LEU A 159 0.78 9.85 -1.47
CA LEU A 159 1.83 8.88 -1.14
C LEU A 159 2.84 8.74 -2.28
N TYR A 160 2.35 8.62 -3.51
CA TYR A 160 3.21 8.50 -4.69
C TYR A 160 4.01 9.79 -4.93
N LEU A 161 3.39 10.97 -4.81
CA LEU A 161 4.07 12.26 -4.91
C LEU A 161 5.18 12.41 -3.87
N VAL A 162 4.91 12.06 -2.60
CA VAL A 162 5.90 12.10 -1.52
C VAL A 162 7.08 11.18 -1.85
N ALA A 163 6.79 9.97 -2.34
CA ALA A 163 7.81 9.03 -2.75
C ALA A 163 8.68 9.56 -3.91
N LEU A 164 8.07 10.24 -4.89
CA LEU A 164 8.81 10.92 -5.96
C LEU A 164 9.67 12.06 -5.40
N ALA A 165 9.13 12.90 -4.52
CA ALA A 165 9.82 14.06 -3.95
C ALA A 165 11.01 13.66 -3.07
N HIS A 166 10.92 12.50 -2.41
CA HIS A 166 11.99 11.91 -1.63
C HIS A 166 13.18 11.51 -2.53
N ARG A 167 12.91 10.96 -3.72
CA ARG A 167 13.96 10.59 -4.68
C ARG A 167 14.47 11.77 -5.51
N ASN A 168 13.56 12.55 -6.09
CA ASN A 168 13.84 13.70 -6.95
C ASN A 168 12.65 14.66 -6.97
N LEU A 169 12.84 15.86 -6.42
CA LEU A 169 11.81 16.91 -6.38
C LEU A 169 11.29 17.27 -7.78
N PHE A 170 12.12 17.20 -8.81
CA PHE A 170 11.72 17.50 -10.17
C PHE A 170 10.72 16.47 -10.71
N GLU A 171 10.85 15.19 -10.36
CA GLU A 171 9.88 14.16 -10.76
C GLU A 171 8.51 14.43 -10.11
N ALA A 172 8.49 14.81 -8.83
CA ALA A 172 7.25 15.20 -8.14
C ALA A 172 6.63 16.48 -8.74
N TRP A 173 7.46 17.46 -9.09
CA TRP A 173 7.02 18.69 -9.77
C TRP A 173 6.38 18.40 -11.13
N GLN A 174 6.98 17.52 -11.93
CA GLN A 174 6.41 17.14 -13.22
C GLN A 174 5.11 16.36 -13.03
N PHE A 175 5.06 15.47 -12.04
CA PHE A 175 3.87 14.68 -11.74
C PHE A 175 2.66 15.54 -11.40
N GLN A 176 2.77 16.53 -10.50
CA GLN A 176 1.60 17.40 -10.23
C GLN A 176 1.11 18.16 -11.47
N ARG A 177 2.01 18.47 -12.42
CA ARG A 177 1.68 19.19 -13.65
C ARG A 177 1.07 18.31 -14.74
N SER A 178 1.01 16.99 -14.57
CA SER A 178 0.27 16.14 -15.50
C SER A 178 -1.25 16.30 -15.37
N PHE A 179 -1.71 16.90 -14.27
CA PHE A 179 -3.10 17.29 -14.06
C PHE A 179 -3.38 18.66 -14.71
N SER A 180 -4.62 18.88 -15.16
CA SER A 180 -5.02 20.15 -15.76
C SER A 180 -4.94 21.30 -14.74
N GLU A 181 -4.89 22.54 -15.24
CA GLU A 181 -4.78 23.74 -14.38
C GLU A 181 -5.97 23.88 -13.43
N ASP A 182 -7.16 23.54 -13.91
CA ASP A 182 -8.43 23.63 -13.18
C ASP A 182 -8.67 22.44 -12.24
N ASP A 183 -7.84 21.40 -12.31
CA ASP A 183 -7.99 20.23 -11.45
C ASP A 183 -7.60 20.58 -10.00
N PRO A 184 -8.52 20.45 -9.02
CA PRO A 184 -8.18 20.69 -7.61
C PRO A 184 -7.06 19.79 -7.10
N MET A 185 -6.85 18.62 -7.71
CA MET A 185 -5.78 17.69 -7.36
C MET A 185 -4.40 18.32 -7.59
N ARG A 186 -4.21 19.07 -8.68
CA ARG A 186 -2.95 19.76 -8.98
C ARG A 186 -2.54 20.69 -7.82
N SER A 187 -3.49 21.48 -7.33
CA SER A 187 -3.28 22.41 -6.22
C SER A 187 -2.98 21.68 -4.91
N ARG A 188 -3.65 20.55 -4.63
CA ARG A 188 -3.38 19.73 -3.45
C ARG A 188 -1.98 19.12 -3.51
N LEU A 189 -1.61 18.48 -4.62
CA LEU A 189 -0.29 17.87 -4.78
C LEU A 189 0.82 18.92 -4.66
N PHE A 190 0.64 20.10 -5.26
CA PHE A 190 1.61 21.19 -5.10
C PHE A 190 1.80 21.60 -3.63
N LYS A 191 0.71 21.79 -2.86
CA LYS A 191 0.79 22.08 -1.42
C LYS A 191 1.51 20.98 -0.66
N LYS A 192 1.14 19.72 -0.93
CA LYS A 192 1.75 18.54 -0.29
C LYS A 192 3.26 18.47 -0.54
N MET A 193 3.70 18.75 -1.77
CA MET A 193 5.11 18.78 -2.13
C MET A 193 5.89 19.86 -1.34
N LEU A 194 5.29 21.02 -1.10
CA LEU A 194 5.91 22.09 -0.28
C LEU A 194 6.03 21.69 1.19
N GLU A 195 4.99 21.07 1.75
CA GLU A 195 4.97 20.57 3.14
C GLU A 195 6.07 19.53 3.39
N CYS A 196 6.32 18.64 2.43
CA CYS A 196 7.36 17.62 2.56
C CYS A 196 8.77 18.20 2.76
N LYS A 197 9.05 19.39 2.22
CA LYS A 197 10.37 20.05 2.36
C LYS A 197 10.51 20.88 3.62
N THR A 198 9.42 21.37 4.19
CA THR A 198 9.49 22.10 5.46
C THR A 198 9.72 21.15 6.64
N GLN A 199 9.18 19.92 6.57
CA GLN A 199 9.37 18.88 7.58
C GLN A 199 10.75 18.23 7.55
N SER A 200 11.39 18.12 6.38
CA SER A 200 12.79 17.64 6.30
C SER A 200 13.79 18.60 6.93
N ASN A 201 13.45 19.88 7.08
CA ASN A 201 14.34 20.88 7.67
C ASN A 201 14.21 21.02 9.20
N SER A 202 13.20 20.40 9.83
CA SER A 202 12.97 20.52 11.28
C SER A 202 13.60 19.41 12.13
N VAL A 203 14.12 18.33 11.52
CA VAL A 203 14.68 17.17 12.26
C VAL A 203 16.20 17.26 12.45
N ASP A 204 16.91 18.13 11.73
CA ASP A 204 18.38 18.31 11.82
C ASP A 204 18.83 19.53 12.66
N ALA A 205 17.97 20.08 13.53
CA ALA A 205 18.35 21.21 14.37
C ALA A 205 19.04 20.78 15.68
N SER A 206 20.33 20.40 15.58
CA SER A 206 21.29 20.59 16.69
C SER A 206 22.20 21.79 16.41
N PRO A 207 22.62 22.55 17.43
CA PRO A 207 23.01 23.94 17.29
C PRO A 207 24.50 24.06 16.94
N HIS A 208 24.86 23.88 15.68
CA HIS A 208 26.07 24.50 15.15
C HIS A 208 25.69 25.44 14.02
N TYR A 209 25.83 26.71 14.34
CA TYR A 209 25.57 27.87 13.50
C TYR A 209 26.03 27.67 12.05
N SER A 210 25.08 27.74 11.13
CA SER A 210 25.29 28.44 9.87
C SER A 210 23.99 29.17 9.52
N THR A 211 23.98 30.46 9.83
CA THR A 211 22.89 31.38 9.50
C THR A 211 22.80 31.53 7.99
N TYR A 212 21.91 30.76 7.35
CA TYR A 212 21.37 31.15 6.07
C TYR A 212 20.16 32.04 6.32
N THR A 213 20.39 33.34 6.24
CA THR A 213 19.33 34.34 6.16
C THR A 213 18.45 34.00 4.95
N ILE A 214 17.26 33.47 5.18
CA ILE A 214 16.21 33.44 4.18
C ILE A 214 15.92 34.91 3.85
N ARG A 215 16.44 35.39 2.71
CA ARG A 215 16.03 36.67 2.16
C ARG A 215 14.51 36.60 1.98
N LYS A 216 13.79 37.52 2.64
CA LYS A 216 12.35 37.72 2.44
C LYS A 216 12.07 37.62 0.93
N VAL A 217 11.23 36.66 0.56
CA VAL A 217 10.71 36.53 -0.79
C VAL A 217 10.16 37.90 -1.18
N ASP A 218 10.74 38.48 -2.23
CA ASP A 218 10.38 39.81 -2.70
C ASP A 218 8.93 39.75 -3.19
N THR A 219 8.01 40.35 -2.43
CA THR A 219 6.57 40.36 -2.69
C THR A 219 6.22 41.06 -4.01
N ARG A 220 7.20 41.71 -4.66
CA ARG A 220 7.09 42.25 -6.02
C ARG A 220 7.03 41.15 -7.09
N LEU A 221 7.79 40.07 -6.95
CA LEU A 221 7.78 38.95 -7.92
C LEU A 221 6.48 38.15 -7.86
N LEU A 222 5.91 37.97 -6.66
CA LEU A 222 4.60 37.33 -6.49
C LEU A 222 3.47 38.16 -7.11
N ARG A 223 3.52 39.49 -7.02
CA ARG A 223 2.56 40.36 -7.70
C ARG A 223 2.72 40.32 -9.21
N GLN A 224 3.95 40.34 -9.72
CA GLN A 224 4.21 40.32 -11.16
C GLN A 224 3.76 39.00 -11.82
N PHE A 225 3.80 37.88 -11.07
CA PHE A 225 3.27 36.59 -11.54
C PHE A 225 1.74 36.52 -11.49
N LEU A 226 1.11 37.12 -10.47
CA LEU A 226 -0.36 37.12 -10.32
C LEU A 226 -1.08 38.09 -11.30
N PHE A 227 -0.42 39.14 -11.77
CA PHE A 227 -1.00 40.11 -12.72
C PHE A 227 -0.65 39.82 -14.19
N SER A 228 0.12 38.77 -14.50
CA SER A 228 0.41 38.35 -15.88
C SER A 228 -0.59 37.32 -16.44
N VAL A 229 -1.61 36.93 -15.65
CA VAL A 229 -2.65 35.94 -16.03
C VAL A 229 -4.01 36.63 -16.23
N SER A 230 -4.00 37.92 -16.51
CA SER A 230 -5.20 38.68 -16.87
C SER A 230 -4.94 39.46 -18.15
N GLU A 231 -4.84 38.72 -19.25
CA GLU A 231 -5.16 39.16 -20.62
C GLU A 231 -5.56 37.94 -21.46
#